data_AF-A0A1Q8GBW5-F1
#
_entry.id   AF-A0A1Q8GBW5-F1
#
_cell.length_a   1.000
_cell.length_b   1.000
_cell.length_c   1.000
_cell.angle_alpha   90.00
_cell.angle_beta   90.00
_cell.angle_gamma   90.00
#
_symmetry.space_group_name_H-M   'P 1'
#
loop_
_entity.id
_entity.type
_entity.pdbx_description
1 polymer ?
#
loop_
_entity_poly.entity_id
_entity_poly.type
_entity_poly.pdbx_seq_one_letter_code
_entity_poly.pdbx_strand_id
1 'polypeptide(L)'
;MEEEEKEVKKALLGCVPLIVLGVLAPVAAYFSFLRPEGEAADIWFQRSGAISVLFGVWAEYNLSKVNEHVNLSGIVISSQTELSQRYKLRYRIAQYLGVVLAISGTVIWGYGDLLR
;
A
#
# COMPACT_ATOMS: atom_id res chain seq x y z
N MET A 1 -25.81 -2.08 2.91
CA MET A 1 -25.53 -1.83 1.47
C MET A 1 -24.88 -0.47 1.25
N GLU A 2 -25.55 0.67 1.48
CA GLU A 2 -24.93 1.99 1.23
C GLU A 2 -23.77 2.28 2.19
N GLU A 3 -23.89 1.81 3.44
CA GLU A 3 -22.85 1.92 4.46
C GLU A 3 -21.63 1.03 4.14
N GLU A 4 -21.85 -0.26 3.82
CA GLU A 4 -20.78 -1.20 3.41
C GLU A 4 -20.04 -0.71 2.16
N GLU A 5 -20.76 -0.20 1.16
CA GLU A 5 -20.14 0.39 -0.04
C GLU A 5 -19.30 1.62 0.31
N LYS A 6 -19.79 2.47 1.22
CA LYS A 6 -19.06 3.65 1.70
C LYS A 6 -17.78 3.26 2.44
N GLU A 7 -17.81 2.21 3.25
CA GLU A 7 -16.62 1.68 3.92
C GLU A 7 -15.58 1.15 2.94
N VAL A 8 -16.00 0.34 1.97
CA VAL A 8 -15.10 -0.17 0.90
C VAL A 8 -14.49 0.98 0.11
N LYS A 9 -15.28 1.98 -0.30
CA LYS A 9 -14.78 3.18 -0.98
C LYS A 9 -13.79 3.95 -0.13
N LYS A 10 -14.09 4.16 1.15
CA LYS A 10 -13.23 4.88 2.08
C LYS A 10 -11.90 4.16 2.28
N ALA A 11 -11.91 2.84 2.42
CA ALA A 11 -10.70 2.03 2.52
C ALA A 11 -9.85 2.13 1.24
N LEU A 12 -10.46 1.98 0.07
CA LEU A 12 -9.77 2.11 -1.23
C LEU A 12 -9.19 3.52 -1.44
N LEU A 13 -9.97 4.56 -1.17
CA LEU A 13 -9.51 5.95 -1.25
C LEU A 13 -8.38 6.23 -0.25
N GLY A 14 -8.46 5.65 0.95
CA GLY A 14 -7.40 5.75 1.96
C GLY A 14 -6.10 5.06 1.55
N CYS A 15 -6.16 4.04 0.70
CA CYS A 15 -4.95 3.37 0.18
C CYS A 15 -4.21 4.22 -0.86
N VAL A 16 -4.91 5.09 -1.60
CA VAL A 16 -4.30 5.94 -2.64
C VAL A 16 -3.13 6.78 -2.11
N PRO A 17 -3.30 7.63 -1.08
CA PRO A 17 -2.19 8.43 -0.56
C PRO A 17 -1.09 7.57 0.06
N LEU A 18 -1.42 6.42 0.68
CA LEU A 18 -0.43 5.51 1.25
C LEU A 18 0.48 4.92 0.18
N ILE A 19 -0.12 4.39 -0.90
CA ILE A 19 0.63 3.83 -2.04
C ILE A 19 1.48 4.92 -2.70
N VAL A 20 0.91 6.12 -2.91
CA VAL A 20 1.63 7.26 -3.50
C VAL A 20 2.84 7.65 -2.64
N LEU A 21 2.66 7.84 -1.33
CA LEU A 21 3.75 8.20 -0.43
C LEU A 21 4.80 7.09 -0.33
N GLY A 22 4.37 5.83 -0.32
CA GLY A 22 5.26 4.69 -0.29
C GLY A 22 6.15 4.57 -1.52
N VAL A 23 5.66 4.95 -2.71
CA VAL A 23 6.46 4.98 -3.95
C VAL A 23 7.30 6.24 -4.03
N LEU A 24 6.74 7.40 -3.65
CA LEU A 24 7.45 8.67 -3.74
C LEU A 24 8.66 8.75 -2.81
N ALA A 25 8.61 8.13 -1.63
CA ALA A 25 9.71 8.15 -0.68
C ALA A 25 11.03 7.62 -1.27
N PRO A 26 11.11 6.38 -1.80
CA PRO A 26 12.35 5.87 -2.40
C PRO A 26 12.71 6.58 -3.71
N VAL A 27 11.74 7.00 -4.52
CA VAL A 27 12.01 7.78 -5.74
C VAL A 27 12.66 9.11 -5.39
N ALA A 28 12.13 9.85 -4.41
CA ALA A 28 12.68 11.11 -3.96
C ALA A 28 14.07 10.93 -3.32
N ALA A 29 14.23 9.90 -2.48
CA ALA A 29 15.51 9.58 -1.87
C ALA A 29 16.57 9.19 -2.92
N TYR A 30 16.18 8.51 -4.00
CA TYR A 30 17.02 8.18 -5.16
C TYR A 30 17.56 9.43 -5.89
N PHE A 31 16.88 10.58 -5.79
CA PHE A 31 17.39 11.86 -6.30
C PHE A 31 18.06 12.73 -5.21
N SER A 32 18.35 12.13 -4.05
CA SER A 32 18.92 12.81 -2.88
C SER A 32 18.05 13.96 -2.34
N PHE A 33 16.74 13.92 -2.62
CA PHE A 33 15.80 14.91 -2.12
C PHE A 33 15.69 14.82 -0.59
N LEU A 34 15.68 15.98 0.09
CA LEU A 34 15.65 16.11 1.56
C LEU A 34 16.74 15.32 2.30
N ARG A 35 17.85 15.00 1.62
CA ARG A 35 18.99 14.34 2.25
C ARG A 35 19.67 15.30 3.26
N PRO A 36 19.88 14.89 4.52
CA PRO A 36 20.63 15.68 5.49
C PRO A 36 22.07 15.94 5.04
N GLU A 37 22.63 17.09 5.42
CA GLU A 37 24.06 17.38 5.23
C GLU A 37 24.89 16.41 6.09
N GLY A 38 25.82 15.70 5.45
CA GLY A 38 26.67 14.70 6.12
C GLY A 38 26.21 13.24 5.96
N GLU A 39 25.03 12.97 5.40
CA GLU A 39 24.63 11.61 5.03
C GLU A 39 25.01 11.26 3.59
N ALA A 40 25.47 10.02 3.41
CA ALA A 40 25.75 9.46 2.10
C ALA A 40 24.44 9.13 1.36
N ALA A 41 24.43 9.28 0.03
CA ALA A 41 23.19 9.22 -0.76
C ALA A 41 22.59 7.80 -0.86
N ASP A 42 23.47 6.81 -0.87
CA ASP A 42 23.25 5.37 -0.75
C ASP A 42 22.54 5.02 0.58
N ILE A 43 23.08 5.50 1.71
CA ILE A 43 22.46 5.32 3.04
C ILE A 43 21.09 6.00 3.13
N TRP A 44 20.95 7.21 2.56
CA TRP A 44 19.66 7.90 2.53
C TRP A 44 18.61 7.15 1.70
N PHE A 45 19.01 6.63 0.54
CA PHE A 45 18.15 5.77 -0.28
C PHE A 45 17.75 4.50 0.47
N GLN A 46 18.68 3.83 1.15
CA GLN A 46 18.38 2.66 1.96
C GLN A 46 17.31 2.94 3.02
N ARG A 47 17.44 4.04 3.78
CA ARG A 47 16.47 4.40 4.85
C ARG A 47 15.06 4.67 4.33
N SER A 48 14.93 5.15 3.09
CA SER A 48 13.63 5.41 2.48
C SER A 48 12.77 4.14 2.33
N GLY A 49 13.40 2.97 2.24
CA GLY A 49 12.71 1.69 2.14
C GLY A 49 11.78 1.41 3.34
N ALA A 50 12.15 1.87 4.54
CA ALA A 50 11.30 1.73 5.73
C ALA A 50 9.96 2.48 5.59
N ILE A 51 9.96 3.62 4.89
CA ILE A 51 8.75 4.40 4.62
C ILE A 51 7.84 3.64 3.64
N SER A 52 8.41 3.03 2.60
CA SER A 52 7.66 2.15 1.68
C SER A 52 7.05 0.96 2.42
N VAL A 53 7.81 0.28 3.29
CA VAL A 53 7.29 -0.83 4.11
C VAL A 53 6.11 -0.36 4.98
N LEU A 54 6.29 0.74 5.71
CA LEU A 54 5.26 1.28 6.60
C LEU A 54 3.95 1.53 5.85
N PHE A 55 4.01 2.22 4.70
CA PHE A 55 2.80 2.54 3.95
C PHE A 55 2.20 1.34 3.21
N GLY A 56 3.02 0.38 2.76
CA GLY A 56 2.54 -0.88 2.18
C GLY A 56 1.75 -1.69 3.20
N VAL A 57 2.29 -1.87 4.41
CA VAL A 57 1.62 -2.58 5.50
C VAL A 57 0.37 -1.82 5.99
N TRP A 58 0.41 -0.50 6.04
CA TRP A 58 -0.78 0.29 6.40
C TRP A 58 -1.89 0.15 5.34
N ALA A 59 -1.55 0.15 4.05
CA ALA A 59 -2.53 -0.12 3.00
C ALA A 59 -3.19 -1.49 3.19
N GLU A 60 -2.41 -2.54 3.45
CA GLU A 60 -2.93 -3.88 3.77
C GLU A 60 -3.85 -3.88 5.00
N TYR A 61 -3.45 -3.18 6.07
CA TYR A 61 -4.27 -3.06 7.28
C TYR A 61 -5.59 -2.32 7.03
N ASN A 62 -5.63 -1.33 6.13
CA ASN A 62 -6.87 -0.66 5.77
C ASN A 62 -7.78 -1.56 4.92
N LEU A 63 -7.21 -2.35 4.01
CA LEU A 63 -7.94 -3.28 3.17
C LEU A 63 -8.46 -4.49 3.95
N SER A 64 -7.75 -4.96 4.98
CA SER A 64 -8.19 -6.11 5.77
C SER A 64 -9.51 -5.84 6.50
N LYS A 65 -9.75 -4.60 6.93
CA LYS A 65 -11.00 -4.16 7.58
C LYS A 65 -12.25 -4.32 6.73
N VAL A 66 -12.10 -4.26 5.40
CA VAL A 66 -13.23 -4.36 4.45
C VAL A 66 -13.17 -5.65 3.64
N ASN A 67 -12.28 -6.58 4.00
CA ASN A 67 -12.09 -7.83 3.27
C ASN A 67 -13.38 -8.67 3.23
N GLU A 68 -14.11 -8.75 4.33
CA GLU A 68 -15.34 -9.55 4.42
C GLU A 68 -16.45 -9.03 3.50
N HIS A 69 -16.48 -7.72 3.21
CA HIS A 69 -17.43 -7.12 2.26
C HIS A 69 -17.11 -7.43 0.79
N VAL A 70 -15.85 -7.77 0.48
CA VAL A 70 -15.37 -7.96 -0.89
C VAL A 70 -15.10 -9.43 -1.20
N ASN A 71 -14.47 -10.15 -0.28
CA ASN A 71 -14.17 -11.57 -0.35
C ASN A 71 -15.17 -12.33 0.52
N LEU A 72 -16.37 -12.49 -0.01
CA LEU A 72 -17.48 -13.15 0.66
C LEU A 72 -17.15 -14.62 0.93
N SER A 73 -17.43 -15.08 2.15
CA SER A 73 -17.32 -16.47 2.57
C SER A 73 -18.62 -16.90 3.27
N GLY A 74 -19.10 -18.13 3.03
CA GLY A 74 -20.34 -18.66 3.64
C GLY A 74 -21.60 -18.46 2.77
N ILE A 75 -22.77 -18.35 3.40
CA ILE A 75 -24.05 -18.10 2.71
C ILE A 75 -24.14 -16.62 2.36
N VAL A 76 -24.27 -16.32 1.07
CA VAL A 76 -24.22 -14.95 0.53
C VAL A 76 -25.60 -14.53 0.02
N ILE A 77 -26.01 -13.30 0.34
CA ILE A 77 -27.24 -12.69 -0.19
C ILE A 77 -26.90 -11.98 -1.51
N SER A 78 -27.83 -11.99 -2.49
CA SER A 78 -27.62 -11.43 -3.84
C SER A 78 -27.02 -10.01 -3.86
N SER A 79 -27.41 -9.15 -2.91
CA SER A 79 -26.92 -7.78 -2.76
C SER A 79 -25.43 -7.67 -2.36
N GLN A 80 -24.93 -8.61 -1.57
CA GLN A 80 -23.50 -8.67 -1.21
C GLN A 80 -22.67 -9.10 -2.43
N THR A 81 -23.22 -9.99 -3.25
CA THR A 81 -22.57 -10.50 -4.47
C THR A 81 -22.32 -9.38 -5.49
N GLU A 82 -23.27 -8.45 -5.66
CA GLU A 82 -23.10 -7.28 -6.54
C GLU A 82 -21.97 -6.35 -6.07
N LEU A 83 -21.93 -6.06 -4.76
CA LEU A 83 -20.87 -5.22 -4.17
C LEU A 83 -19.49 -5.84 -4.35
N SER A 84 -19.36 -7.14 -4.06
CA SER A 84 -18.14 -7.91 -4.28
C SER A 84 -17.70 -7.84 -5.74
N GLN A 85 -18.57 -8.17 -6.70
CA GLN A 85 -18.21 -8.15 -8.12
C GLN A 85 -17.73 -6.76 -8.58
N ARG A 86 -18.34 -5.68 -8.07
CA ARG A 86 -17.99 -4.31 -8.44
C ARG A 86 -16.63 -3.85 -7.94
N TYR A 87 -16.24 -4.25 -6.72
CA TYR A 87 -15.02 -3.74 -6.06
C TYR A 87 -13.87 -4.75 -5.98
N LYS A 88 -14.11 -6.04 -6.23
CA LYS A 88 -13.10 -7.11 -6.12
C LYS A 88 -11.84 -6.85 -6.91
N LEU A 89 -11.95 -6.34 -8.15
CA LEU A 89 -10.78 -6.02 -8.96
C LEU A 89 -9.95 -4.89 -8.33
N ARG A 90 -10.60 -3.80 -7.92
CA ARG A 90 -9.94 -2.62 -7.33
C ARG A 90 -9.30 -2.97 -5.99
N TYR A 91 -9.99 -3.75 -5.17
CA TYR A 91 -9.48 -4.30 -3.92
C TYR A 91 -8.22 -5.13 -4.15
N ARG A 92 -8.27 -6.08 -5.09
CA ARG A 92 -7.14 -6.96 -5.38
C ARG A 92 -5.94 -6.22 -5.94
N ILE A 93 -6.16 -5.20 -6.77
CA ILE A 93 -5.08 -4.32 -7.26
C ILE A 93 -4.46 -3.56 -6.08
N ALA A 94 -5.26 -2.92 -5.24
CA ALA A 94 -4.75 -2.16 -4.09
C ALA A 94 -3.98 -3.07 -3.11
N GLN A 95 -4.49 -4.29 -2.88
CA GLN A 95 -3.84 -5.29 -2.03
C GLN A 95 -2.50 -5.72 -2.61
N TYR A 96 -2.49 -6.05 -3.91
CA TYR A 96 -1.25 -6.44 -4.57
C TYR A 96 -0.21 -5.31 -4.54
N LEU A 97 -0.62 -4.06 -4.74
CA LEU A 97 0.26 -2.89 -4.63
C LEU A 97 0.81 -2.72 -3.20
N GLY A 98 -0.01 -2.91 -2.17
CA GLY A 98 0.42 -2.85 -0.76
C GLY A 98 1.50 -3.90 -0.45
N VAL A 99 1.27 -5.14 -0.88
CA VAL A 99 2.25 -6.24 -0.72
C VAL A 99 3.53 -5.97 -1.50
N VAL A 100 3.44 -5.59 -2.78
CA VAL A 100 4.62 -5.28 -3.60
C VAL A 100 5.43 -4.14 -2.99
N LEU A 101 4.75 -3.12 -2.47
CA LEU A 101 5.39 -2.00 -1.81
C LEU A 101 6.10 -2.40 -0.51
N ALA A 102 5.49 -3.28 0.28
CA ALA A 102 6.13 -3.82 1.48
C ALA A 102 7.38 -4.64 1.13
N ILE A 103 7.30 -5.54 0.16
CA ILE A 103 8.42 -6.36 -0.27
C ILE A 103 9.55 -5.50 -0.85
N SER A 104 9.24 -4.59 -1.78
CA SER A 104 10.25 -3.72 -2.40
C SER A 104 10.87 -2.78 -1.38
N GLY A 105 10.06 -2.23 -0.46
CA GLY A 105 10.54 -1.44 0.67
C GLY A 105 11.52 -2.21 1.56
N THR A 106 11.24 -3.48 1.86
CA THR A 106 12.14 -4.34 2.64
C THR A 106 13.46 -4.57 1.90
N VAL A 107 13.43 -4.79 0.59
CA VAL A 107 14.64 -4.93 -0.22
C VAL A 107 15.48 -3.65 -0.21
N ILE A 108 14.85 -2.48 -0.43
CA ILE A 108 15.55 -1.19 -0.39
C ILE A 108 16.10 -0.93 1.02
N TRP A 109 15.35 -1.26 2.06
CA TRP A 109 15.79 -1.03 3.43
C TRP A 109 16.95 -1.94 3.85
N GLY A 110 16.96 -3.19 3.39
CA GLY A 110 18.01 -4.15 3.68
C GLY A 110 19.28 -3.99 2.84
N TYR A 111 19.13 -3.56 1.57
CA TYR A 111 20.21 -3.63 0.56
C TYR A 111 20.32 -2.38 -0.32
N GLY A 112 19.68 -1.27 0.05
CA GLY A 112 19.62 -0.07 -0.78
C GLY A 112 20.98 0.57 -1.03
N ASP A 113 21.91 0.43 -0.10
CA ASP A 113 23.31 0.84 -0.21
C ASP A 113 24.10 0.09 -1.29
N LEU A 114 23.67 -1.11 -1.67
CA LEU A 114 24.25 -1.88 -2.78
C LEU A 114 23.66 -1.52 -4.14
N LEU A 115 22.45 -0.95 -4.15
CA LEU A 115 21.68 -0.69 -5.38
C LEU A 115 21.94 0.71 -5.96
N ARG A 116 22.50 1.61 -5.16
CA ARG A 116 22.82 2.98 -5.54
C ARG A 116 24.07 3.43 -4.79
#